data_AF-A0A2V8FYK0-F1
#
_entry.id   AF-A0A2V8FYK0-F1
#
_cell.length_a   1.000
_cell.length_b   1.000
_cell.length_c   1.000
_cell.angle_alpha   90.00
_cell.angle_beta   90.00
_cell.angle_gamma   90.00
#
_symmetry.space_group_name_H-M   'P 1'
#
loop_
_entity.id
_entity.type
_entity.pdbx_description
1 polymer ?
#
loop_
_entity_poly.entity_id
_entity_poly.type
_entity_poly.pdbx_seq_one_letter_code
_entity_poly.pdbx_strand_id
1 'polypeptide(L)'
;MILHRCFAWGGATNPHVVDAPLWFPRVFQGDGRHDNPDTYGCLYLADRPLACIAEQLAAFRGQRLMPSMLLRRGLSLALADIELSDDATLVDLDDPRTLQRERLRPSRVATRDRSVTQPQALELYKRRPDAAGLRWWSRWEALWANVTLFDRAAPALRL
;
A
#
# COMPACT_ATOMS: atom_id res chain seq x y z
N MET A 1 6.95 7.89 -11.45
CA MET A 1 6.92 6.41 -11.28
C MET A 1 5.51 5.88 -11.44
N ILE A 2 5.30 4.79 -12.19
CA ILE A 2 3.99 4.12 -12.27
C ILE A 2 3.87 3.07 -11.15
N LEU A 3 2.75 3.11 -10.44
CA LEU A 3 2.35 2.17 -9.41
C LEU A 3 0.98 1.60 -9.74
N HIS A 4 0.69 0.41 -9.25
CA HIS A 4 -0.58 -0.28 -9.50
C HIS A 4 -1.37 -0.42 -8.21
N ARG A 5 -2.70 -0.31 -8.31
CA ARG A 5 -3.62 -0.55 -7.20
C ARG A 5 -4.72 -1.50 -7.62
N CYS A 6 -4.92 -2.58 -6.87
CA CYS A 6 -6.13 -3.40 -6.97
C CYS A 6 -7.10 -3.07 -5.83
N PHE A 7 -8.32 -2.67 -6.16
CA PHE A 7 -9.29 -2.11 -5.21
C PHE A 7 -10.72 -2.43 -5.62
N ALA A 8 -11.65 -2.33 -4.67
CA ALA A 8 -13.08 -2.46 -4.91
C ALA A 8 -13.58 -1.16 -5.57
N TRP A 9 -14.04 -1.21 -6.82
CA TRP A 9 -14.36 -0.02 -7.61
C TRP A 9 -15.84 0.35 -7.55
N GLY A 10 -16.13 1.57 -7.12
CA GLY A 10 -17.49 2.11 -6.99
C GLY A 10 -18.06 2.76 -8.25
N GLY A 11 -17.35 2.74 -9.39
CA GLY A 11 -17.84 3.31 -10.65
C GLY A 11 -17.70 4.84 -10.78
N ALA A 12 -17.07 5.51 -9.83
CA ALA A 12 -16.95 6.96 -9.83
C ALA A 12 -15.95 7.49 -10.88
N THR A 13 -16.30 8.64 -11.49
CA THR A 13 -15.44 9.37 -12.44
C THR A 13 -14.42 10.26 -11.75
N ASN A 14 -14.75 10.82 -10.57
CA ASN A 14 -13.79 11.55 -9.75
C ASN A 14 -12.85 10.55 -9.06
N PRO A 15 -11.53 10.64 -9.26
CA PRO A 15 -10.60 9.64 -8.74
C PRO A 15 -10.40 9.69 -7.22
N HIS A 16 -10.86 10.73 -6.52
CA HIS A 16 -10.62 10.94 -5.09
C HIS A 16 -11.82 10.56 -4.19
N VAL A 17 -12.97 10.23 -4.75
CA VAL A 17 -14.16 9.89 -3.96
C VAL A 17 -14.12 8.45 -3.47
N VAL A 18 -15.01 8.10 -2.54
CA VAL A 18 -15.12 6.75 -1.97
C VAL A 18 -15.09 5.68 -3.07
N ASP A 19 -14.26 4.66 -2.87
CA ASP A 19 -14.07 3.53 -3.78
C ASP A 19 -13.56 3.91 -5.20
N ALA A 20 -12.88 5.06 -5.31
CA ALA A 20 -12.13 5.50 -6.48
C ALA A 20 -10.61 5.25 -6.31
N PRO A 21 -9.81 5.23 -7.39
CA PRO A 21 -8.43 4.76 -7.37
C PRO A 21 -7.45 5.62 -6.55
N LEU A 22 -7.72 6.91 -6.33
CA LEU A 22 -6.88 7.82 -5.53
C LEU A 22 -7.50 8.14 -4.15
N TRP A 23 -8.57 7.45 -3.76
CA TRP A 23 -9.17 7.61 -2.44
C TRP A 23 -8.40 6.83 -1.38
N PHE A 24 -8.05 7.51 -0.29
CA PHE A 24 -7.41 6.94 0.89
C PHE A 24 -8.50 6.37 1.83
N PRO A 25 -8.66 5.03 1.92
CA PRO A 25 -9.74 4.38 2.65
C PRO A 25 -9.53 4.40 4.18
N ARG A 26 -9.44 5.60 4.78
CA ARG A 26 -9.10 5.76 6.21
C ARG A 26 -10.07 5.03 7.14
N VAL A 27 -11.35 4.99 6.77
CA VAL A 27 -12.42 4.27 7.50
C VAL A 27 -12.25 2.74 7.53
N PHE A 28 -11.41 2.19 6.66
CA PHE A 28 -11.14 0.75 6.57
C PHE A 28 -9.74 0.36 7.05
N GLN A 29 -8.99 1.31 7.62
CA GLN A 29 -7.68 1.03 8.20
C GLN A 29 -7.81 0.33 9.56
N GLY A 30 -6.78 -0.45 9.92
CA GLY A 30 -6.64 -1.16 11.19
C GLY A 30 -5.87 -2.47 11.03
N ASP A 31 -6.13 -3.18 9.93
CA ASP A 31 -5.51 -4.49 9.65
C ASP A 31 -4.26 -4.40 8.75
N GLY A 32 -4.05 -3.25 8.10
CA GLY A 32 -2.93 -3.00 7.23
C GLY A 32 -1.61 -2.91 7.99
N ARG A 33 -0.52 -3.23 7.29
CA ARG A 33 0.84 -3.29 7.85
C ARG A 33 1.32 -1.96 8.43
N HIS A 34 0.94 -0.88 7.78
CA HIS A 34 1.43 0.47 8.10
C HIS A 34 0.29 1.39 8.55
N ASP A 35 -0.88 0.84 8.85
CA ASP A 35 -2.07 1.61 9.17
C ASP A 35 -1.91 2.38 10.48
N ASN A 36 -2.43 3.60 10.50
CA ASN A 36 -2.55 4.40 11.72
C ASN A 36 -3.74 5.37 11.58
N PRO A 37 -4.99 4.88 11.74
CA PRO A 37 -6.20 5.63 11.38
C PRO A 37 -6.42 6.90 12.20
N ASP A 38 -5.79 7.05 13.36
CA ASP A 38 -5.84 8.27 14.16
C ASP A 38 -4.92 9.36 13.61
N THR A 39 -3.88 8.99 12.86
CA THR A 39 -2.88 9.94 12.35
C THR A 39 -3.02 10.21 10.85
N TYR A 40 -3.05 9.17 10.00
CA TYR A 40 -3.00 9.32 8.54
C TYR A 40 -3.86 8.29 7.79
N GLY A 41 -4.19 8.61 6.54
CA GLY A 41 -4.68 7.71 5.51
C GLY A 41 -3.56 6.87 4.88
N CYS A 42 -3.83 5.61 4.52
CA CYS A 42 -2.91 4.78 3.73
C CYS A 42 -3.51 4.33 2.39
N LEU A 43 -2.67 4.30 1.36
CA LEU A 43 -2.96 3.70 0.05
C LEU A 43 -1.91 2.61 -0.21
N TYR A 44 -2.35 1.39 -0.48
CA TYR A 44 -1.48 0.25 -0.76
C TYR A 44 -1.40 0.02 -2.28
N LEU A 45 -0.18 0.06 -2.81
CA LEU A 45 0.15 -0.12 -4.22
C LEU A 45 1.31 -1.10 -4.38
N ALA A 46 1.63 -1.44 -5.62
CA ALA A 46 2.84 -2.16 -5.98
C ALA A 46 3.48 -1.65 -7.27
N ASP A 47 4.74 -2.01 -7.49
CA ASP A 47 5.51 -1.72 -8.69
C ASP A 47 5.06 -2.50 -9.94
N ARG A 48 4.17 -3.49 -9.75
CA ARG A 48 3.64 -4.31 -10.83
C ARG A 48 2.20 -4.76 -10.54
N PRO A 49 1.39 -4.96 -11.59
CA PRO A 49 -0.02 -5.33 -11.41
C PRO A 49 -0.18 -6.73 -10.78
N LEU A 50 0.71 -7.66 -11.11
CA LEU A 50 0.69 -9.03 -10.59
C LEU A 50 0.79 -9.08 -9.05
N ALA A 51 1.59 -8.19 -8.45
CA ALA A 51 1.73 -8.13 -7.00
C ALA A 51 0.42 -7.71 -6.32
N CYS A 52 -0.30 -6.75 -6.90
CA CYS A 52 -1.61 -6.32 -6.41
C CYS A 52 -2.64 -7.46 -6.48
N ILE A 53 -2.68 -8.16 -7.61
CA ILE A 53 -3.62 -9.29 -7.83
C ILE A 53 -3.30 -10.43 -6.86
N ALA A 54 -2.02 -10.77 -6.68
CA ALA A 54 -1.58 -11.82 -5.77
C ALA A 54 -2.01 -11.54 -4.32
N GLU A 55 -1.90 -10.29 -3.85
CA GLU A 55 -2.35 -9.91 -2.51
C GLU A 55 -3.88 -10.06 -2.34
N GLN A 56 -4.70 -9.76 -3.36
CA GLN A 56 -6.16 -9.93 -3.27
C GLN A 56 -6.56 -11.41 -3.25
N LEU A 57 -5.90 -12.24 -4.06
CA LEU A 57 -6.25 -13.66 -4.19
C LEU A 57 -5.58 -14.56 -3.13
N ALA A 58 -4.69 -14.00 -2.32
CA ALA A 58 -3.91 -14.72 -1.33
C ALA A 58 -4.75 -15.59 -0.37
N ALA A 59 -5.90 -15.08 0.06
CA ALA A 59 -6.81 -15.77 0.98
C ALA A 59 -7.42 -17.05 0.37
N PHE A 60 -7.42 -17.19 -0.95
CA PHE A 60 -8.04 -18.30 -1.69
C PHE A 60 -7.01 -19.31 -2.22
N ARG A 61 -5.75 -19.25 -1.77
CA ARG A 61 -4.71 -20.18 -2.20
C ARG A 61 -5.14 -21.63 -2.01
N GLY A 62 -4.94 -22.43 -3.06
CA GLY A 62 -5.31 -23.86 -3.07
C GLY A 62 -6.78 -24.13 -3.38
N GLN A 63 -7.59 -23.09 -3.59
CA GLN A 63 -8.98 -23.21 -3.99
C GLN A 63 -9.13 -23.00 -5.51
N ARG A 64 -10.21 -23.53 -6.07
CA ARG A 64 -10.62 -23.22 -7.44
C ARG A 64 -11.06 -21.76 -7.52
N LEU A 65 -10.52 -21.01 -8.47
CA LEU A 65 -10.93 -19.62 -8.69
C LEU A 65 -12.41 -19.55 -9.12
N MET A 66 -13.15 -18.66 -8.47
CA MET A 66 -14.56 -18.40 -8.73
C MET A 66 -14.77 -16.89 -8.92
N PRO A 67 -15.72 -16.44 -9.76
CA PRO A 67 -15.97 -15.00 -9.97
C PRO A 67 -16.25 -14.22 -8.69
N SER A 68 -16.88 -14.84 -7.70
CA SER A 68 -17.16 -14.23 -6.40
C SER A 68 -15.91 -13.84 -5.61
N MET A 69 -14.75 -14.45 -5.90
CA MET A 69 -13.46 -14.08 -5.30
C MET A 69 -12.93 -12.73 -5.80
N LEU A 70 -13.48 -12.22 -6.90
CA LEU A 70 -13.16 -10.90 -7.45
C LEU A 70 -14.13 -9.81 -6.97
N LEU A 71 -14.93 -10.10 -5.94
CA LEU A 71 -15.83 -9.16 -5.31
C LEU A 71 -15.34 -8.82 -3.90
N ARG A 72 -15.38 -7.54 -3.55
CA ARG A 72 -15.10 -7.05 -2.20
C ARG A 72 -16.19 -6.07 -1.79
N ARG A 73 -16.91 -6.39 -0.70
CA ARG A 73 -18.07 -5.63 -0.22
C ARG A 73 -19.15 -5.43 -1.31
N GLY A 74 -19.34 -6.44 -2.15
CA GLY A 74 -20.30 -6.39 -3.28
C GLY A 74 -19.82 -5.64 -4.52
N LEU A 75 -18.62 -5.03 -4.50
CA LEU A 75 -18.05 -4.33 -5.64
C LEU A 75 -17.01 -5.19 -6.34
N SER A 76 -16.94 -5.09 -7.67
CA SER A 76 -15.89 -5.73 -8.46
C SER A 76 -14.52 -5.13 -8.15
N LEU A 77 -13.51 -5.99 -8.07
CA LEU A 77 -12.13 -5.56 -8.04
C LEU A 77 -11.75 -4.99 -9.41
N ALA A 78 -11.12 -3.82 -9.39
CA ALA A 78 -10.48 -3.19 -10.53
C ALA A 78 -8.98 -3.06 -10.29
N LEU A 79 -8.23 -2.90 -11.39
CA LEU A 79 -6.82 -2.58 -11.38
C LEU A 79 -6.65 -1.20 -12.02
N ALA A 80 -5.96 -0.30 -11.33
CA ALA A 80 -5.63 1.03 -11.84
C ALA A 80 -4.11 1.23 -11.85
N ASP A 81 -3.66 1.93 -12.88
CA ASP A 81 -2.32 2.50 -12.94
C ASP A 81 -2.40 3.90 -12.34
N ILE A 82 -1.42 4.23 -11.50
CA ILE A 82 -1.33 5.48 -10.76
C ILE A 82 0.09 6.00 -10.94
N GLU A 83 0.21 7.19 -11.49
CA GLU A 83 1.47 7.91 -11.55
C GLU A 83 1.73 8.60 -10.20
N LEU A 84 2.88 8.30 -9.61
CA LEU A 84 3.47 9.07 -8.51
C LEU A 84 4.55 9.98 -9.08
N SER A 85 4.49 11.28 -8.76
CA SER A 85 5.51 12.26 -9.16
C SER A 85 6.92 11.77 -8.85
N ASP A 86 7.87 12.01 -9.75
CA ASP A 86 9.28 11.62 -9.55
C ASP A 86 9.97 12.43 -8.43
N ASP A 87 9.42 13.58 -8.06
CA ASP A 87 9.86 14.37 -6.89
C ASP A 87 9.40 13.77 -5.56
N ALA A 88 8.47 12.81 -5.58
CA ALA A 88 7.95 12.20 -4.37
C ALA A 88 8.99 11.28 -3.73
N THR A 89 9.32 11.52 -2.47
CA THR A 89 10.32 10.72 -1.75
C THR A 89 9.65 9.54 -1.04
N LEU A 90 10.22 8.34 -1.15
CA LEU A 90 9.79 7.16 -0.40
C LEU A 90 10.90 6.70 0.56
N VAL A 91 10.52 6.29 1.77
CA VAL A 91 11.46 5.57 2.65
C VAL A 91 11.56 4.13 2.14
N ASP A 92 12.71 3.78 1.56
CA ASP A 92 12.94 2.44 1.03
C ASP A 92 13.39 1.47 2.13
N LEU A 93 12.45 0.63 2.58
CA LEU A 93 12.72 -0.35 3.61
C LEU A 93 13.42 -1.60 3.08
N ASP A 94 13.60 -1.76 1.77
CA ASP A 94 14.41 -2.81 1.15
C ASP A 94 15.89 -2.42 1.02
N ASP A 95 16.21 -1.11 1.10
CA ASP A 95 17.58 -0.62 1.11
C ASP A 95 18.24 -0.80 2.50
N PRO A 96 19.31 -1.62 2.62
CA PRO A 96 19.99 -1.84 3.90
C PRO A 96 20.58 -0.55 4.50
N ARG A 97 20.95 0.45 3.67
CA ARG A 97 21.44 1.75 4.17
C ARG A 97 20.33 2.53 4.85
N THR A 98 19.11 2.44 4.31
CA THR A 98 17.92 3.05 4.92
C THR A 98 17.54 2.34 6.21
N LEU A 99 17.57 1.00 6.23
CA LEU A 99 17.37 0.24 7.47
C LEU A 99 18.38 0.62 8.55
N GLN A 100 19.67 0.76 8.21
CA GLN A 100 20.69 1.20 9.15
C GLN A 100 20.43 2.61 9.68
N ARG A 101 20.12 3.56 8.78
CA ARG A 101 19.84 4.97 9.13
C ARG A 101 18.64 5.11 10.07
N GLU A 102 17.58 4.36 9.79
CA GLU A 102 16.34 4.36 10.59
C GLU A 102 16.40 3.39 11.78
N ARG A 103 17.55 2.71 11.99
CA ARG A 103 17.78 1.73 13.06
C ARG A 103 16.76 0.60 13.07
N LEU A 104 16.34 0.16 11.89
CA LEU A 104 15.39 -0.91 11.67
C LEU A 104 16.12 -2.23 11.40
N ARG A 105 15.61 -3.32 11.98
CA ARG A 105 16.09 -4.67 11.68
C ARG A 105 15.25 -5.24 10.54
N PRO A 106 15.85 -5.83 9.48
CA PRO A 106 15.10 -6.44 8.37
C PRO A 106 14.01 -7.41 8.86
N SER A 107 14.31 -8.25 9.86
CA SER A 107 13.36 -9.20 10.43
C SER A 107 12.14 -8.55 11.12
N ARG A 108 12.29 -7.34 11.67
CA ARG A 108 11.18 -6.58 12.26
C ARG A 108 10.36 -5.84 11.21
N VAL A 109 10.95 -5.48 10.09
CA VAL A 109 10.22 -4.92 8.94
C VAL A 109 9.45 -6.01 8.19
N ALA A 110 10.01 -7.23 8.10
CA ALA A 110 9.41 -8.36 7.38
C ALA A 110 8.15 -8.93 8.05
N THR A 111 8.00 -8.75 9.36
CA THR A 111 7.02 -9.48 10.18
C THR A 111 5.56 -9.23 9.79
N ARG A 112 4.68 -10.15 10.19
CA ARG A 112 3.22 -9.98 10.11
C ARG A 112 2.64 -9.35 11.37
N ASP A 113 3.45 -9.19 12.40
CA ASP A 113 3.04 -8.59 13.66
C ASP A 113 2.76 -7.08 13.49
N ARG A 114 1.48 -6.72 13.62
CA ARG A 114 0.99 -5.34 13.50
C ARG A 114 1.37 -4.48 14.70
N SER A 115 1.53 -5.09 15.88
CA SER A 115 2.04 -4.40 17.07
C SER A 115 3.49 -3.91 16.90
N VAL A 116 4.22 -4.48 15.92
CA VAL A 116 5.57 -4.04 15.53
C VAL A 116 5.52 -3.08 14.34
N THR A 117 4.82 -3.46 13.27
CA THR A 117 4.90 -2.76 11.98
C THR A 117 4.15 -1.42 11.95
N GLN A 118 3.03 -1.29 12.68
CA GLN A 118 2.27 -0.03 12.71
C GLN A 118 2.99 1.08 13.51
N PRO A 119 3.54 0.83 14.73
CA PRO A 119 4.34 1.85 15.42
C PRO A 119 5.59 2.27 14.63
N GLN A 120 6.23 1.33 13.91
CA GLN A 120 7.36 1.65 13.04
C GLN A 120 6.96 2.60 11.90
N ALA A 121 5.83 2.33 11.23
CA ALA A 121 5.32 3.21 10.18
C ALA A 121 4.96 4.60 10.72
N LEU A 122 4.33 4.67 11.89
CA LEU A 122 4.01 5.93 12.56
C LEU A 122 5.27 6.76 12.88
N GLU A 123 6.31 6.11 13.40
CA GLU A 123 7.57 6.77 13.73
C GLU A 123 8.27 7.31 12.48
N LEU A 124 8.30 6.53 11.40
CA LEU A 124 8.83 6.97 10.11
C LEU A 124 8.03 8.15 9.53
N TYR A 125 6.70 8.07 9.58
CA TYR A 125 5.81 9.15 9.13
C TYR A 125 6.08 10.48 9.85
N LYS A 126 6.34 10.43 11.16
CA LYS A 126 6.65 11.60 12.00
C LYS A 126 8.04 12.15 11.73
N ARG A 127 9.04 11.28 11.61
CA ARG A 127 10.44 11.68 11.38
C ARG A 127 10.74 12.13 9.96
N ARG A 128 9.95 11.69 8.99
CA ARG A 128 10.11 11.96 7.56
C ARG A 128 8.89 12.72 7.02
N PRO A 129 8.71 14.00 7.40
CA PRO A 129 7.58 14.81 6.96
C PRO A 129 7.53 14.98 5.43
N ASP A 130 8.68 14.87 4.78
CA ASP A 130 8.93 14.94 3.33
C ASP A 130 8.60 13.65 2.59
N ALA A 131 8.51 12.50 3.28
CA ALA A 131 8.24 11.23 2.63
C ALA A 131 6.75 11.08 2.28
N ALA A 132 6.48 10.80 1.01
CA ALA A 132 5.15 10.46 0.50
C ALA A 132 4.68 9.07 1.00
N GLY A 133 5.61 8.19 1.35
CA GLY A 133 5.28 6.82 1.75
C GLY A 133 6.47 5.94 2.06
N LEU A 134 6.19 4.65 2.16
CA LEU A 134 7.14 3.58 2.42
C LEU A 134 7.18 2.61 1.24
N ARG A 135 8.37 2.23 0.79
CA ARG A 135 8.60 1.12 -0.15
C ARG A 135 9.11 -0.09 0.62
N TRP A 136 8.65 -1.30 0.28
CA TRP A 136 9.02 -2.53 0.98
C TRP A 136 8.79 -3.76 0.08
N TRP A 137 9.48 -4.87 0.35
CA TRP A 137 9.32 -6.11 -0.43
C TRP A 137 7.97 -6.79 -0.21
N SER A 138 7.43 -7.42 -1.26
CA SER A 138 6.23 -8.25 -1.14
C SER A 138 6.49 -9.50 -0.31
N ARG A 139 5.45 -9.98 0.37
CA ARG A 139 5.49 -11.27 1.09
C ARG A 139 5.42 -12.47 0.15
N TRP A 140 5.03 -12.26 -1.11
CA TRP A 140 4.81 -13.32 -2.08
C TRP A 140 6.03 -13.58 -2.96
N GLU A 141 6.74 -12.52 -3.33
CA GLU A 141 7.97 -12.57 -4.11
C GLU A 141 8.84 -11.40 -3.64
N ALA A 142 10.03 -11.71 -3.13
CA ALA A 142 10.90 -10.72 -2.51
C ALA A 142 11.40 -9.66 -3.51
N LEU A 143 11.42 -9.99 -4.81
CA LEU A 143 11.79 -9.07 -5.88
C LEU A 143 10.66 -8.13 -6.32
N TRP A 144 9.46 -8.23 -5.73
CA TRP A 144 8.35 -7.32 -6.00
C TRP A 144 8.32 -6.23 -4.93
N ALA A 145 8.16 -4.98 -5.35
CA ALA A 145 8.06 -3.85 -4.42
C ALA A 145 6.59 -3.47 -4.19
N ASN A 146 6.18 -3.48 -2.93
CA ASN A 146 4.96 -2.84 -2.47
C ASN A 146 5.25 -1.41 -2.01
N VAL A 147 4.27 -0.53 -2.16
CA VAL A 147 4.32 0.85 -1.69
C VAL A 147 3.12 1.13 -0.80
N THR A 148 3.37 1.74 0.35
CA THR A 148 2.32 2.31 1.20
C THR A 148 2.48 3.81 1.15
N LEU A 149 1.57 4.50 0.47
CA LEU A 149 1.52 5.96 0.47
C LEU A 149 0.69 6.46 1.64
N PHE A 150 1.12 7.58 2.20
CA PHE A 150 0.36 8.34 3.18
C PHE A 150 -0.55 9.34 2.46
N ASP A 151 -1.66 9.75 3.08
CA ASP A 151 -2.60 10.74 2.52
C ASP A 151 -1.96 12.05 2.05
N ARG A 152 -0.87 12.49 2.69
CA ARG A 152 -0.05 13.63 2.24
C ARG A 152 0.52 13.48 0.83
N ALA A 153 0.58 12.27 0.28
CA ALA A 153 1.02 12.03 -1.10
C ALA A 153 -0.04 12.39 -2.15
N ALA A 154 -1.30 12.64 -1.76
CA ALA A 154 -2.40 12.89 -2.69
C ALA A 154 -2.10 13.95 -3.77
N PRO A 155 -1.43 15.09 -3.49
CA PRO A 155 -1.10 16.09 -4.51
C PRO A 155 -0.08 15.60 -5.56
N ALA A 156 0.64 14.51 -5.27
CA ALA A 156 1.65 13.93 -6.15
C ALA A 156 1.12 12.76 -7.00
N LEU A 157 -0.19 12.48 -6.97
CA LEU A 157 -0.81 11.35 -7.67
C LEU A 157 -1.61 11.77 -8.89
N ARG A 158 -1.50 10.99 -9.97
CA ARG A 158 -2.30 11.12 -11.20
C ARG A 158 -2.73 9.73 -11.71
N LEU A 159 -3.75 9.73 -12.58
CA LEU A 159 -4.18 8.56 -13.36
C LEU A 159 -3.71 8.70 -14.81
#